data_AF-A0A2V6KTU3-F1
#
_entry.id   AF-A0A2V6KTU3-F1
#
_cell.length_a   1.000
_cell.length_b   1.000
_cell.length_c   1.000
_cell.angle_alpha   90.00
_cell.angle_beta   90.00
_cell.angle_gamma   90.00
#
_symmetry.space_group_name_H-M   'P 1'
#
loop_
_entity.id
_entity.type
_entity.pdbx_description
1 polymer ?
#
loop_
_entity_poly.entity_id
_entity_poly.type
_entity_poly.pdbx_seq_one_letter_code
_entity_poly.pdbx_strand_id
1 'polypeptide(L)'
;MAVLLPLDHLDELWPKKLRGARVGALLHLASVSSKLEHASRVLERCNDDLFRLVAFFGPQHGFLGQTQDNMMEWKSYEHPRLRIPVYSLYAEHREPTAEMLQDLDVLLVDLQDIGARYYTFIWTMYLCMRACEKNGVAMVVLDRPNPINGISVEGPLLDPHDRSFVGLHQIPVRHGKTIGELAQQFRDEAFPKC
;
A
#
# COMPACT_ATOMS: atom_id res chain seq x y z
N MET A 1 -16.97 20.46 0.17
CA MET A 1 -15.91 20.30 1.19
C MET A 1 -14.71 19.68 0.49
N ALA A 2 -13.51 20.25 0.64
CA ALA A 2 -12.31 19.64 0.07
C ALA A 2 -11.87 18.45 0.92
N VAL A 3 -11.42 17.37 0.28
CA VAL A 3 -10.82 16.23 0.99
C VAL A 3 -9.34 16.57 1.24
N LEU A 4 -8.88 16.38 2.48
CA LEU A 4 -7.47 16.49 2.84
C LEU A 4 -6.85 15.10 2.81
N LEU A 5 -5.77 14.94 2.06
CA LEU A 5 -5.06 13.66 1.96
C LEU A 5 -3.95 13.58 3.02
N PRO A 6 -3.77 12.44 3.71
CA PRO A 6 -2.71 12.29 4.71
C PRO A 6 -1.30 12.57 4.16
N LEU A 7 -1.07 12.31 2.87
CA LEU A 7 0.20 12.58 2.19
C LEU A 7 0.60 14.07 2.23
N ASP A 8 -0.37 14.98 2.19
CA ASP A 8 -0.13 16.43 2.25
C ASP A 8 0.20 16.92 3.67
N HIS A 9 0.00 16.08 4.70
CA HIS A 9 0.08 16.41 6.13
C HIS A 9 0.93 15.40 6.92
N LEU A 10 1.94 14.81 6.28
CA LEU A 10 2.75 13.76 6.91
C LEU A 10 3.47 14.22 8.17
N ASP A 11 4.01 15.43 8.19
CA ASP A 11 4.70 16.01 9.34
C ASP A 11 3.82 16.13 10.60
N GLU A 12 2.54 16.46 10.38
CA GLU A 12 1.52 16.56 11.43
C GLU A 12 1.02 15.18 11.88
N LEU A 13 0.78 14.28 10.92
CA LEU A 13 0.11 13.00 11.15
C LEU A 13 1.07 11.84 11.46
N TRP A 14 2.37 11.98 11.16
CA TRP A 14 3.34 10.89 11.35
C TRP A 14 3.40 10.48 12.83
N PRO A 15 3.25 9.19 13.15
CA PRO A 15 3.27 8.75 14.54
C PRO A 15 4.59 9.11 15.22
N LYS A 16 4.53 9.86 16.33
CA LYS A 16 5.73 10.31 17.06
C LYS A 16 6.68 9.18 17.44
N LYS A 17 6.12 8.00 17.76
CA LYS A 17 6.88 6.79 18.11
C LYS A 17 7.66 6.17 16.93
N LEU A 18 7.34 6.55 15.69
CA LEU A 18 7.96 6.06 14.45
C LEU A 18 8.89 7.11 13.83
N ARG A 19 9.22 8.20 14.53
CA ARG A 19 10.21 9.17 14.03
C ARG A 19 11.59 8.53 13.97
N GLY A 20 12.29 8.74 12.85
CA GLY A 20 13.60 8.14 12.57
C GLY A 20 13.56 6.66 12.14
N ALA A 21 12.37 6.06 12.05
CA ALA A 21 12.19 4.68 11.59
C ALA A 21 12.68 4.50 10.15
N ARG A 22 13.15 3.28 9.82
CA ARG A 22 13.44 2.87 8.44
C ARG A 22 12.12 2.52 7.74
N VAL A 23 11.76 3.31 6.74
CA VAL A 23 10.49 3.24 6.04
C VAL A 23 10.70 2.67 4.64
N GLY A 24 10.00 1.58 4.35
CA GLY A 24 9.67 1.20 2.97
C GLY A 24 8.33 1.80 2.57
N ALA A 25 8.12 2.12 1.30
CA ALA A 25 6.86 2.68 0.83
C ALA A 25 6.28 1.92 -0.37
N LEU A 26 5.07 1.37 -0.20
CA LEU A 26 4.25 0.78 -1.25
C LEU A 26 3.43 1.88 -1.93
N LEU A 27 3.84 2.22 -3.15
CA LEU A 27 3.28 3.30 -3.96
C LEU A 27 2.92 2.80 -5.36
N HIS A 28 2.08 3.56 -6.03
CA HIS A 28 1.69 3.41 -7.43
C HIS A 28 1.50 4.79 -8.09
N LEU A 29 1.23 4.83 -9.40
CA LEU A 29 1.16 6.08 -10.16
C LEU A 29 0.22 7.16 -9.58
N ALA A 30 -0.95 6.80 -9.03
CA ALA A 30 -1.88 7.78 -8.46
C ALA A 30 -1.62 8.09 -6.98
N SER A 31 -0.46 7.68 -6.45
CA SER A 31 0.04 8.10 -5.14
C SER A 31 0.55 9.52 -5.29
N VAL A 32 -0.36 10.48 -5.37
CA VAL A 32 -0.04 11.89 -5.57
C VAL A 32 -0.66 12.75 -4.48
N SER A 33 0.01 13.86 -4.19
CA SER A 33 -0.46 14.92 -3.29
C SER A 33 -1.56 15.76 -3.94
N SER A 34 -2.15 16.67 -3.18
CA SER A 34 -3.08 17.70 -3.69
C SER A 34 -2.53 18.55 -4.84
N LYS A 35 -1.20 18.62 -4.98
CA LYS A 35 -0.48 19.34 -6.06
C LYS A 35 -0.09 18.44 -7.24
N LEU A 36 -0.59 17.20 -7.29
CA LEU A 36 -0.25 16.18 -8.28
C LEU A 36 1.23 15.80 -8.29
N GLU A 37 1.93 16.04 -7.18
CA GLU A 37 3.29 15.56 -7.01
C GLU A 37 3.28 14.14 -6.45
N HIS A 38 4.02 13.24 -7.08
CA HIS A 38 4.11 11.84 -6.67
C HIS A 38 4.67 11.70 -5.25
N ALA A 39 4.09 10.78 -4.48
CA ALA A 39 4.39 10.51 -3.08
C ALA A 39 5.88 10.24 -2.87
N SER A 40 6.56 9.59 -3.82
CA SER A 40 8.01 9.39 -3.73
C SER A 40 8.80 10.69 -3.54
N ARG A 41 8.41 11.77 -4.23
CA ARG A 41 9.07 13.09 -4.08
C ARG A 41 8.74 13.75 -2.74
N VAL A 42 7.52 13.54 -2.25
CA VAL A 42 7.11 14.02 -0.93
C VAL A 42 7.93 13.30 0.15
N LEU A 43 7.99 11.97 0.10
CA LEU A 43 8.74 11.15 1.05
C LEU A 43 10.25 11.43 1.00
N GLU A 44 10.81 11.68 -0.19
CA GLU A 44 12.21 12.11 -0.35
C GLU A 44 12.52 13.40 0.41
N ARG A 45 11.60 14.37 0.45
CA ARG A 45 11.80 15.62 1.21
C ARG A 45 11.65 15.44 2.71
N CYS A 46 10.89 14.43 3.13
CA CYS A 46 10.75 14.07 4.54
C CYS A 46 11.86 13.13 5.04
N ASN A 47 12.72 12.65 4.12
CA ASN A 47 13.83 11.77 4.46
C ASN A 47 14.84 12.49 5.35
N ASP A 48 15.37 11.78 6.35
CA ASP A 48 16.26 12.27 7.40
C ASP A 48 15.63 13.24 8.42
N ASP A 49 14.46 13.83 8.11
CA ASP A 49 13.70 14.69 9.02
C ASP A 49 12.65 13.90 9.83
N LEU A 50 11.78 13.13 9.14
CA LEU A 50 10.72 12.35 9.78
C LEU A 50 11.09 10.88 9.96
N PHE A 51 11.80 10.32 8.98
CA PHE A 51 12.16 8.90 8.89
C PHE A 51 13.33 8.71 7.92
N ARG A 52 13.84 7.48 7.80
CA ARG A 52 14.81 7.09 6.77
C ARG A 52 14.13 6.24 5.72
N LEU A 53 14.02 6.75 4.50
CA LEU A 53 13.44 6.03 3.36
C LEU A 53 14.47 5.03 2.82
N VAL A 54 14.15 3.73 2.89
CA VAL A 54 15.09 2.65 2.56
C VAL A 54 14.67 1.77 1.40
N ALA A 55 13.39 1.78 1.00
CA ALA A 55 12.91 0.98 -0.12
C ALA A 55 11.61 1.53 -0.71
N PHE A 56 11.36 1.24 -1.97
CA PHE A 56 10.04 1.36 -2.59
C PHE A 56 9.50 -0.02 -2.97
N PHE A 57 8.18 -0.13 -2.98
CA PHE A 57 7.43 -1.28 -3.46
C PHE A 57 6.38 -0.79 -4.45
N GLY A 58 6.11 -1.57 -5.49
CA GLY A 58 5.02 -1.26 -6.42
C GLY A 58 4.13 -2.48 -6.68
N PRO A 59 2.83 -2.27 -6.94
CA PRO A 59 1.88 -3.33 -7.24
C PRO A 59 1.93 -3.74 -8.74
N GLN A 60 0.83 -4.30 -9.25
CA GLN A 60 0.63 -4.80 -10.61
C GLN A 60 1.15 -3.91 -11.75
N HIS A 61 0.83 -2.62 -11.71
CA HIS A 61 1.20 -1.67 -12.77
C HIS A 61 2.52 -0.93 -12.50
N GLY A 62 3.21 -1.34 -11.44
CA GLY A 62 4.46 -0.74 -11.03
C GLY A 62 4.34 0.54 -10.23
N PHE A 63 5.50 0.93 -9.71
CA PHE A 63 5.68 2.06 -8.81
C PHE A 63 5.35 3.42 -9.46
N LEU A 64 5.64 3.60 -10.76
CA LEU A 64 5.33 4.81 -11.55
C LEU A 64 4.46 4.49 -12.78
N GLY A 65 3.72 3.39 -12.77
CA GLY A 65 2.88 3.03 -13.93
C GLY A 65 3.68 2.59 -15.15
N GLN A 66 4.89 2.05 -14.95
CA GLN A 66 5.79 1.66 -16.05
C GLN A 66 5.21 0.55 -16.93
N THR A 67 4.20 -0.19 -16.45
CA THR A 67 3.53 -1.26 -17.17
C THR A 67 2.03 -0.94 -17.31
N GLN A 68 1.68 -0.34 -18.45
CA GLN A 68 0.29 0.00 -18.78
C GLN A 68 -0.54 -1.21 -19.25
N ASP A 69 0.11 -2.29 -19.70
CA ASP A 69 -0.55 -3.50 -20.18
C ASP A 69 -0.28 -4.67 -19.24
N ASN A 70 -1.31 -5.47 -18.94
CA ASN A 70 -1.23 -6.66 -18.06
C ASN A 70 -0.32 -7.77 -18.64
N MET A 71 0.23 -7.56 -19.84
CA MET A 71 1.15 -8.48 -20.51
C MET A 71 2.63 -8.29 -20.15
N MET A 72 3.01 -7.15 -19.54
CA MET A 72 4.40 -6.90 -19.15
C MET A 72 4.53 -6.84 -17.63
N GLU A 73 5.11 -7.89 -17.07
CA GLU A 73 5.62 -7.86 -15.70
C GLU A 73 6.82 -6.92 -15.59
N TRP A 74 6.90 -6.15 -14.51
CA TRP A 74 8.07 -5.32 -14.22
C TRP A 74 8.92 -5.97 -13.12
N LYS A 75 10.23 -5.77 -13.23
CA LYS A 75 11.22 -6.37 -12.31
C LYS A 75 11.71 -5.34 -11.30
N SER A 76 12.10 -5.85 -10.14
CA SER A 76 12.79 -5.05 -9.13
C SER A 76 14.08 -4.43 -9.69
N TYR A 77 14.42 -3.23 -9.24
CA TYR A 77 15.60 -2.49 -9.69
C TYR A 77 16.15 -1.58 -8.58
N GLU A 78 17.36 -1.07 -8.74
CA GLU A 78 17.91 -0.03 -7.86
C GLU A 78 17.46 1.34 -8.33
N HIS A 79 16.87 2.15 -7.45
CA HIS A 79 16.47 3.51 -7.78
C HIS A 79 17.69 4.34 -8.22
N PRO A 80 17.72 4.90 -9.44
CA PRO A 80 18.95 5.40 -10.06
C PRO A 80 19.61 6.57 -9.31
N ARG A 81 18.80 7.41 -8.66
CA ARG A 81 19.26 8.55 -7.87
C ARG A 81 19.45 8.23 -6.38
N LEU A 82 18.46 7.61 -5.75
CA LEU A 82 18.44 7.33 -4.31
C LEU A 82 19.31 6.14 -3.89
N ARG A 83 19.66 5.23 -4.81
CA ARG A 83 20.42 4.01 -4.49
C ARG A 83 19.75 3.14 -3.43
N ILE A 84 18.41 3.10 -3.46
CA ILE A 84 17.57 2.22 -2.66
C ILE A 84 16.86 1.21 -3.57
N PRO A 85 16.53 0.00 -3.10
CA PRO A 85 15.78 -0.95 -3.88
C PRO A 85 14.35 -0.48 -4.19
N VAL A 86 13.86 -0.85 -5.37
CA VAL A 86 12.46 -0.75 -5.79
C VAL A 86 11.98 -2.16 -6.10
N TYR A 87 11.09 -2.72 -5.28
CA TYR A 87 10.62 -4.09 -5.37
C TYR A 87 9.28 -4.21 -6.11
N SER A 88 9.17 -5.21 -6.98
CA SER A 88 7.93 -5.57 -7.66
C SER A 88 7.11 -6.57 -6.86
N LEU A 89 5.85 -6.22 -6.56
CA LEU A 89 4.87 -7.06 -5.83
C LEU A 89 3.76 -7.60 -6.76
N TYR A 90 4.12 -8.08 -7.95
CA TYR A 90 3.15 -8.64 -8.90
C TYR A 90 3.61 -9.92 -9.61
N ALA A 91 4.86 -9.92 -10.07
CA ALA A 91 5.47 -10.97 -10.88
C ALA A 91 5.87 -12.18 -10.00
N GLU A 92 7.16 -12.35 -9.74
CA GLU A 92 7.72 -13.42 -8.92
C GLU A 92 7.18 -13.43 -7.49
N HIS A 93 6.97 -12.24 -6.92
CA HIS A 93 6.50 -12.06 -5.56
C HIS A 93 5.27 -11.16 -5.55
N ARG A 94 4.19 -11.58 -4.90
CA ARG A 94 3.00 -10.74 -4.61
C ARG A 94 2.92 -10.36 -3.12
N GLU A 95 3.48 -11.22 -2.27
CA GLU A 95 3.75 -10.95 -0.87
C GLU A 95 5.23 -10.56 -0.74
N PRO A 96 5.57 -9.47 -0.02
CA PRO A 96 6.97 -9.16 0.27
C PRO A 96 7.68 -10.34 0.97
N THR A 97 8.91 -10.65 0.55
CA THR A 97 9.71 -11.67 1.22
C THR A 97 10.33 -11.11 2.52
N ALA A 98 10.83 -11.98 3.39
CA ALA A 98 11.51 -11.56 4.62
C ALA A 98 12.74 -10.69 4.32
N GLU A 99 13.48 -11.01 3.25
CA GLU A 99 14.66 -10.27 2.80
C GLU A 99 14.30 -8.86 2.33
N MET A 100 13.14 -8.69 1.67
CA MET A 100 12.66 -7.36 1.27
C MET A 100 12.28 -6.49 2.47
N LEU A 101 11.93 -7.11 3.61
CA LEU A 101 11.45 -6.44 4.81
C LEU A 101 12.53 -6.31 5.90
N GLN A 102 13.66 -7.00 5.79
CA GLN A 102 14.67 -7.12 6.86
C GLN A 102 15.21 -5.77 7.36
N ASP A 103 15.24 -4.76 6.48
CA ASP A 103 15.78 -3.44 6.75
C ASP A 103 14.71 -2.39 7.07
N LEU A 104 13.45 -2.79 7.19
CA LEU A 104 12.32 -1.91 7.45
C LEU A 104 11.88 -2.04 8.90
N ASP A 105 11.59 -0.89 9.52
CA ASP A 105 10.84 -0.83 10.77
C ASP A 105 9.35 -0.58 10.49
N VAL A 106 9.05 0.09 9.36
CA VAL A 106 7.70 0.47 8.93
C VAL A 106 7.53 0.28 7.43
N LEU A 107 6.39 -0.28 7.01
CA LEU A 107 5.90 -0.22 5.63
C LEU A 107 4.77 0.81 5.54
N LEU A 108 5.02 1.90 4.82
CA LEU A 108 4.03 2.90 4.45
C LEU A 108 3.26 2.42 3.20
N VAL A 109 1.93 2.52 3.22
CA VAL A 109 1.07 2.18 2.10
C VAL A 109 0.30 3.42 1.66
N ASP A 110 0.45 3.82 0.40
CA ASP A 110 -0.33 4.89 -0.22
C ASP A 110 -0.82 4.42 -1.60
N LEU A 111 -2.07 3.93 -1.66
CA LEU A 111 -2.66 3.37 -2.87
C LEU A 111 -4.08 3.91 -3.05
N GLN A 112 -4.39 4.39 -4.25
CA GLN A 112 -5.75 4.78 -4.62
C GLN A 112 -6.48 3.55 -5.16
N ASP A 113 -7.38 3.02 -4.35
CA ASP A 113 -8.27 1.93 -4.74
C ASP A 113 -9.54 2.45 -5.45
N ILE A 114 -10.34 1.56 -6.02
CA ILE A 114 -11.56 1.90 -6.76
C ILE A 114 -12.86 1.50 -6.05
N GLY A 115 -12.79 0.83 -4.89
CA GLY A 115 -13.95 0.40 -4.12
C GLY A 115 -14.52 -0.97 -4.50
N ALA A 116 -13.80 -1.74 -5.32
CA ALA A 116 -14.26 -3.01 -5.87
C ALA A 116 -13.30 -4.16 -5.53
N ARG A 117 -13.87 -5.28 -5.09
CA ARG A 117 -13.15 -6.47 -4.61
C ARG A 117 -12.09 -6.99 -5.57
N TYR A 118 -12.34 -6.94 -6.87
CA TYR A 118 -11.46 -7.55 -7.86
C TYR A 118 -10.25 -6.67 -8.21
N TYR A 119 -10.23 -5.41 -7.74
CA TYR A 119 -9.09 -4.54 -7.92
C TYR A 119 -7.98 -4.95 -6.94
N THR A 120 -6.79 -5.19 -7.47
CA THR A 120 -5.77 -5.98 -6.77
C THR A 120 -4.99 -5.21 -5.71
N PHE A 121 -5.13 -3.87 -5.63
CA PHE A 121 -4.34 -3.05 -4.71
C PHE A 121 -4.64 -3.32 -3.23
N ILE A 122 -5.92 -3.50 -2.88
CA ILE A 122 -6.30 -3.92 -1.52
C ILE A 122 -5.75 -5.31 -1.17
N TRP A 123 -5.55 -6.18 -2.17
CA TRP A 123 -4.95 -7.49 -1.98
C TRP A 123 -3.44 -7.45 -1.88
N THR A 124 -2.76 -6.56 -2.62
CA THR A 124 -1.35 -6.26 -2.37
C THR A 124 -1.16 -5.76 -0.94
N MET A 125 -2.01 -4.84 -0.46
CA MET A 125 -1.99 -4.40 0.94
C MET A 125 -2.23 -5.58 1.91
N TYR A 126 -3.23 -6.42 1.67
CA TYR A 126 -3.52 -7.60 2.50
C TYR A 126 -2.30 -8.54 2.61
N LEU A 127 -1.61 -8.81 1.50
CA LEU A 127 -0.39 -9.61 1.49
C LEU A 127 0.77 -8.91 2.21
N CYS A 128 0.90 -7.60 2.06
CA CYS A 128 1.86 -6.81 2.83
C CYS A 128 1.57 -6.89 4.33
N MET A 129 0.31 -6.84 4.76
CA MET A 129 -0.06 -6.96 6.19
C MET A 129 0.35 -8.32 6.73
N ARG A 130 0.08 -9.39 5.98
CA ARG A 130 0.54 -10.74 6.32
C ARG A 130 2.05 -10.82 6.48
N ALA A 131 2.81 -10.23 5.56
CA ALA A 131 4.27 -10.24 5.62
C ALA A 131 4.80 -9.38 6.77
N CYS A 132 4.20 -8.21 7.01
CA CYS A 132 4.55 -7.29 8.09
C CYS A 132 4.36 -7.95 9.46
N GLU A 133 3.20 -8.60 9.69
CA GLU A 133 2.93 -9.33 10.92
C GLU A 133 3.96 -10.44 11.19
N LYS A 134 4.31 -11.22 10.16
CA LYS A 134 5.30 -12.30 10.27
C LYS A 134 6.70 -11.80 10.64
N ASN A 135 7.06 -10.60 10.18
CA ASN A 135 8.42 -10.05 10.31
C ASN A 135 8.52 -8.94 11.37
N GLY A 136 7.44 -8.62 12.08
CA GLY A 136 7.44 -7.56 13.10
C GLY A 136 7.63 -6.14 12.54
N VAL A 137 7.27 -5.92 11.27
CA VAL A 137 7.31 -4.60 10.63
C VAL A 137 5.97 -3.91 10.87
N ALA A 138 5.98 -2.66 11.35
CA ALA A 138 4.73 -1.92 11.53
C ALA A 138 4.18 -1.46 10.17
N MET A 139 2.86 -1.32 10.05
CA MET A 139 2.24 -0.76 8.85
C MET A 139 1.60 0.61 9.12
N VAL A 140 1.82 1.57 8.22
CA VAL A 140 1.14 2.87 8.21
C VAL A 140 0.41 3.04 6.88
N VAL A 141 -0.92 3.14 6.93
CA VAL A 141 -1.74 3.33 5.73
C VAL A 141 -2.13 4.80 5.61
N LEU A 142 -1.71 5.45 4.51
CA LEU A 142 -2.22 6.76 4.12
C LEU A 142 -3.57 6.55 3.46
N ASP A 143 -4.63 6.78 4.23
CA ASP A 143 -5.97 6.50 3.75
C ASP A 143 -6.36 7.39 2.55
N ARG A 144 -7.18 6.84 1.66
CA ARG A 144 -7.68 7.51 0.46
C ARG A 144 -9.18 7.30 0.28
N PRO A 145 -9.90 8.29 -0.29
CA PRO A 145 -11.33 8.15 -0.53
C PRO A 145 -11.65 6.94 -1.40
N ASN A 146 -12.73 6.25 -1.05
CA ASN A 146 -13.36 5.29 -1.95
C ASN A 146 -14.14 6.08 -3.02
N PRO A 147 -13.78 5.98 -4.32
CA PRO A 147 -14.38 6.82 -5.37
C PRO A 147 -15.85 6.47 -5.65
N ILE A 148 -16.33 5.34 -5.16
CA ILE A 148 -17.74 4.93 -5.22
C ILE A 148 -18.39 5.01 -3.84
N ASN A 149 -18.30 6.17 -3.20
CA ASN A 149 -19.05 6.65 -2.02
C ASN A 149 -18.74 6.08 -0.63
N GLY A 150 -17.98 4.98 -0.48
CA GLY A 150 -17.58 4.45 0.83
C GLY A 150 -18.75 4.13 1.78
N ILE A 151 -19.96 3.91 1.25
CA ILE A 151 -21.19 3.69 2.03
C ILE A 151 -21.97 2.50 1.45
N SER A 152 -22.20 2.49 0.14
CA SER A 152 -22.99 1.45 -0.51
C SER A 152 -22.21 0.13 -0.55
N VAL A 153 -22.88 -0.95 -0.14
CA VAL A 153 -22.37 -2.31 -0.16
C VAL A 153 -23.22 -3.15 -1.10
N GLU A 154 -22.59 -3.81 -2.07
CA GLU A 154 -23.29 -4.57 -3.12
C GLU A 154 -22.56 -5.86 -3.49
N GLY A 155 -23.32 -6.85 -3.96
CA GLY A 155 -22.85 -8.15 -4.43
C GLY A 155 -22.52 -9.15 -3.31
N PRO A 156 -22.33 -10.43 -3.66
CA PRO A 156 -22.12 -11.48 -2.67
C PRO A 156 -20.75 -11.36 -2.00
N LEU A 157 -20.64 -11.90 -0.79
CA LEU A 157 -19.35 -12.20 -0.18
C LEU A 157 -18.58 -13.20 -1.03
N LEU A 158 -17.25 -13.18 -0.93
CA LEU A 158 -16.41 -14.16 -1.60
C LEU A 158 -16.65 -15.55 -0.99
N ASP A 159 -16.92 -16.55 -1.84
CA ASP A 159 -16.86 -17.96 -1.43
C ASP A 159 -15.40 -18.31 -1.11
N PRO A 160 -15.10 -18.85 0.07
CA PRO A 160 -13.74 -19.28 0.42
C PRO A 160 -13.09 -20.23 -0.60
N HIS A 161 -13.87 -21.01 -1.36
CA HIS A 161 -13.36 -21.91 -2.41
C HIS A 161 -12.89 -21.17 -3.66
N ASP A 162 -13.37 -19.94 -3.89
CA ASP A 162 -13.02 -19.10 -5.06
C ASP A 162 -11.88 -18.11 -4.76
N ARG A 163 -11.15 -18.31 -3.64
CA ARG A 163 -10.05 -17.43 -3.24
C ARG A 163 -8.95 -17.39 -4.30
N SER A 164 -8.55 -16.19 -4.67
CA SER A 164 -7.48 -15.92 -5.63
C SER A 164 -6.89 -14.52 -5.38
N PHE A 165 -5.94 -14.06 -6.20
CA PHE A 165 -5.35 -12.73 -6.02
C PHE A 165 -6.33 -11.57 -6.27
N VAL A 166 -7.50 -11.84 -6.86
CA VAL A 166 -8.61 -10.88 -6.98
C VAL A 166 -9.67 -11.04 -5.88
N GLY A 167 -9.33 -11.78 -4.82
CA GLY A 167 -10.21 -12.08 -3.68
C GLY A 167 -9.49 -12.93 -2.62
N LEU A 168 -8.85 -12.31 -1.63
CA LEU A 168 -8.13 -13.06 -0.57
C LEU A 168 -8.91 -13.15 0.75
N HIS A 169 -9.91 -12.31 0.94
CA HIS A 169 -10.72 -12.22 2.15
C HIS A 169 -12.21 -12.06 1.83
N GLN A 170 -13.08 -12.41 2.77
CA GLN A 170 -14.52 -12.43 2.57
C GLN A 170 -15.13 -11.02 2.66
N ILE A 171 -14.97 -10.24 1.60
CA ILE A 171 -15.62 -8.94 1.43
C ILE A 171 -16.63 -8.96 0.27
N PRO A 172 -17.66 -8.09 0.29
CA PRO A 172 -18.59 -7.91 -0.82
C PRO A 172 -17.88 -7.41 -2.09
N VAL A 173 -18.55 -7.52 -3.23
CA VAL A 173 -18.04 -6.99 -4.52
C VAL A 173 -17.75 -5.50 -4.44
N ARG A 174 -18.73 -4.72 -3.99
CA ARG A 174 -18.56 -3.32 -3.63
C ARG A 174 -18.53 -3.27 -2.12
N HIS A 175 -17.36 -3.05 -1.54
CA HIS A 175 -17.16 -3.20 -0.08
C HIS A 175 -17.54 -1.95 0.72
N GLY A 176 -17.70 -0.79 0.08
CA GLY A 176 -18.17 0.43 0.75
C GLY A 176 -17.22 0.92 1.85
N LYS A 177 -15.90 0.78 1.66
CA LYS A 177 -14.87 1.14 2.65
C LYS A 177 -13.69 1.85 2.00
N THR A 178 -13.02 2.73 2.73
CA THR A 178 -11.69 3.23 2.35
C THR A 178 -10.63 2.13 2.49
N ILE A 179 -9.43 2.37 1.97
CA ILE A 179 -8.34 1.41 2.11
C ILE A 179 -7.87 1.29 3.57
N GLY A 180 -7.91 2.39 4.33
CA GLY A 180 -7.61 2.42 5.76
C GLY A 180 -8.65 1.67 6.60
N GLU A 181 -9.94 1.80 6.29
CA GLU A 181 -11.00 1.01 6.93
C GLU A 181 -10.86 -0.48 6.62
N LEU A 182 -10.50 -0.83 5.38
CA LEU A 182 -10.19 -2.22 5.02
C LEU A 182 -8.96 -2.74 5.77
N ALA A 183 -7.91 -1.94 5.92
CA ALA A 183 -6.73 -2.32 6.69
C ALA A 183 -7.08 -2.62 8.15
N GLN A 184 -7.94 -1.80 8.78
CA GLN A 184 -8.42 -2.08 10.14
C GLN A 184 -9.24 -3.37 10.20
N GLN A 185 -10.15 -3.59 9.24
CA GLN A 185 -10.91 -4.83 9.17
C GLN A 185 -9.98 -6.06 9.02
N PHE A 186 -9.00 -6.01 8.12
CA PHE A 186 -8.05 -7.10 7.92
C PHE A 186 -7.16 -7.35 9.13
N ARG A 187 -6.76 -6.30 9.85
CA ARG A 187 -6.03 -6.44 11.12
C ARG A 187 -6.88 -7.21 12.13
N ASP A 188 -8.12 -6.79 12.32
CA ASP A 188 -8.99 -7.37 13.34
C ASP A 188 -9.42 -8.81 13.00
N GLU A 189 -9.58 -9.13 11.71
CA GLU A 189 -10.09 -10.43 11.24
C GLU A 189 -8.99 -11.43 10.84
N ALA A 190 -7.78 -10.97 10.49
CA ALA A 190 -6.72 -11.84 9.94
C ALA A 190 -5.31 -11.58 10.50
N PHE A 191 -4.97 -10.34 10.88
CA PHE A 191 -3.60 -9.94 11.25
C PHE A 191 -3.56 -9.11 12.55
N PRO A 192 -3.94 -9.69 13.71
CA PRO A 192 -4.17 -8.93 14.95
C PRO A 192 -2.90 -8.32 15.57
N LYS A 193 -1.71 -8.68 15.11
CA LYS A 193 -0.42 -8.15 15.57
C LYS A 193 0.22 -7.18 14.57
N CYS A 194 -0.41 -6.95 13.42
CA CYS A 194 0.04 -5.99 12.40
C CYS A 194 -0.24 -4.54 12.82
#